data_AF-A0A5Q0LHD5-F1
#
_entry.id   AF-A0A5Q0LHD5-F1
#
_cell.length_a   1.000
_cell.length_b   1.000
_cell.length_c   1.000
_cell.angle_alpha   90.00
_cell.angle_beta   90.00
_cell.angle_gamma   90.00
#
_symmetry.space_group_name_H-M   'P 1'
#
loop_
_entity.id
_entity.type
_entity.pdbx_description
1 polymer ?
#
loop_
_entity_poly.entity_id
_entity_poly.type
_entity_poly.pdbx_seq_one_letter_code
_entity_poly.pdbx_strand_id
1 'polypeptide(L)'
;MDSGAIRRRVALGLAVLTASGLLAVACPGSAQAASYCSGHKVRTVPFATGSVQLYRSGGYVCAMTVPKKQQSRKRPMSVSVQARGNRPVVDAGRFVHHAGPVTVHAGHRCVRIRGSVGSGSVSSGWILC
;
A
#
# COMPACT_ATOMS: atom_id res chain seq x y z
N MET A 1 34.83 19.24 63.04
CA MET A 1 34.16 17.98 62.66
C MET A 1 32.68 18.34 62.66
N ASP A 2 31.96 18.45 61.54
CA ASP A 2 31.68 17.44 60.51
C ASP A 2 31.30 18.09 59.17
N SER A 3 32.25 18.24 58.25
CA SER A 3 31.98 18.74 56.88
C SER A 3 32.15 17.66 55.80
N GLY A 4 32.33 16.39 56.21
CA GLY A 4 32.63 15.26 55.32
C GLY A 4 31.41 14.56 54.70
N ALA A 5 30.20 14.73 55.24
CA ALA A 5 29.03 13.98 54.80
C ALA A 5 28.28 14.60 53.61
N ILE A 6 28.42 15.91 53.39
CA ILE A 6 27.59 16.66 52.43
C ILE A 6 28.14 16.54 51.00
N ARG A 7 29.47 16.46 50.81
CA ARG A 7 30.08 16.34 49.47
C ARG A 7 29.82 14.99 48.78
N ARG A 8 29.55 13.93 49.55
CA ARG A 8 29.41 12.57 49.02
C ARG A 8 28.02 12.29 48.41
N ARG A 9 27.00 13.06 48.80
CA ARG A 9 25.62 12.87 48.30
C ARG A 9 25.33 13.64 47.02
N VAL A 10 26.04 14.73 46.74
CA VAL A 10 25.83 15.53 45.52
C VAL A 10 26.46 14.85 44.30
N ALA A 11 27.61 14.20 44.46
CA ALA A 11 28.30 13.51 43.35
C ALA A 11 27.57 12.27 42.83
N LEU A 12 26.77 11.61 43.67
CA LEU A 12 25.99 10.42 43.27
C LEU A 12 24.66 10.77 42.59
N GLY A 13 24.11 11.97 42.82
CA GLY A 13 22.87 12.41 42.18
C GLY A 13 23.05 12.88 40.73
N LEU A 14 24.23 13.40 40.38
CA LEU A 14 24.48 13.95 39.04
C LEU A 14 24.83 12.91 37.98
N ALA A 15 25.27 11.70 38.38
CA ALA A 15 25.66 10.65 37.43
C ALA A 15 24.45 9.87 36.87
N VAL A 16 23.28 9.93 37.51
CA VAL A 16 22.09 9.18 37.08
C VAL A 16 21.22 9.97 36.11
N LEU A 17 21.38 11.29 36.02
CA LEU A 17 20.54 12.16 35.18
C LEU A 17 20.98 12.29 33.72
N THR A 18 22.16 11.80 33.34
CA THR A 18 22.70 11.96 31.97
C THR A 18 22.61 10.72 31.08
N ALA A 19 22.05 9.61 31.57
CA ALA A 19 21.98 8.35 30.81
C ALA A 19 20.60 8.03 30.19
N SER A 20 19.55 8.78 30.53
CA SER A 20 18.17 8.44 30.12
C SER A 20 17.67 9.18 28.88
N GLY A 21 18.52 9.94 28.19
CA GLY A 21 18.09 10.87 27.12
C GLY A 21 18.21 10.37 25.68
N LEU A 22 18.76 9.18 25.43
CA LEU A 22 19.09 8.74 24.07
C LEU A 22 18.44 7.40 23.75
N LEU A 23 17.14 7.44 23.44
CA LEU A 23 16.47 6.47 22.56
C LEU A 23 15.17 7.11 22.05
N ALA A 24 15.30 8.26 21.37
CA ALA A 24 14.29 8.65 20.39
C ALA A 24 14.41 7.64 19.24
N VAL A 25 13.71 6.52 19.36
CA VAL A 25 13.50 5.60 18.25
C VAL A 25 12.85 6.44 17.15
N ALA A 26 13.65 6.84 16.16
CA ALA A 26 13.17 7.28 14.88
C ALA A 26 12.52 6.07 14.22
N CYS A 27 11.31 5.73 14.65
CA CYS A 27 10.42 4.94 13.82
C CYS A 27 10.22 5.79 12.57
N PRO A 28 10.61 5.33 11.37
CA PRO A 28 9.94 5.84 10.19
C PRO A 28 8.48 5.49 10.39
N GLY A 29 7.71 6.46 10.88
CA GLY A 29 6.26 6.47 10.87
C GLY A 29 5.85 6.46 9.42
N SER A 30 6.02 5.32 8.77
CA SER A 30 5.27 5.01 7.58
C SER A 30 3.84 4.98 8.10
N ALA A 31 3.10 6.05 7.83
CA ALA A 31 1.67 5.98 7.86
C ALA A 31 1.30 5.03 6.72
N GLN A 32 1.40 3.70 6.93
CA GLN A 32 0.77 2.75 6.04
C GLN A 32 -0.74 2.89 6.25
N ALA A 33 -1.33 3.91 5.63
CA ALA A 33 -2.72 3.82 5.22
C ALA A 33 -2.84 2.47 4.51
N ALA A 34 -3.70 1.58 5.03
CA ALA A 34 -3.81 0.20 4.57
C ALA A 34 -3.81 0.14 3.04
N SER A 35 -2.65 -0.16 2.47
CA SER A 35 -2.47 -0.20 1.03
C SER A 35 -2.94 -1.57 0.61
N TYR A 36 -4.17 -1.65 0.09
CA TYR A 36 -4.78 -2.91 -0.40
C TYR A 36 -3.84 -3.70 -1.32
N CYS A 37 -2.97 -2.99 -2.05
CA CYS A 37 -1.84 -3.55 -2.76
C CYS A 37 -0.52 -3.15 -2.08
N SER A 38 0.38 -4.12 -1.89
CA SER A 38 1.76 -3.85 -1.46
C SER A 38 2.58 -3.18 -2.58
N GLY A 39 3.51 -2.31 -2.19
CA GLY A 39 4.46 -1.67 -3.10
C GLY A 39 4.06 -0.26 -3.51
N HIS A 40 4.75 0.28 -4.52
CA HIS A 40 4.50 1.65 -4.99
C HIS A 40 3.53 1.64 -6.18
N LYS A 41 2.75 2.71 -6.29
CA LYS A 41 1.82 2.91 -7.41
C LYS A 41 2.61 3.21 -8.67
N VAL A 42 2.47 2.36 -9.69
CA VAL A 42 3.20 2.51 -10.96
C VAL A 42 2.36 3.15 -12.05
N ARG A 43 1.04 2.95 -12.01
CA ARG A 43 0.14 3.48 -13.02
C ARG A 43 -1.29 3.57 -12.51
N THR A 44 -2.02 4.54 -13.02
CA THR A 44 -3.48 4.62 -12.86
C THR A 44 -4.10 4.67 -14.26
N VAL A 45 -5.08 3.82 -14.51
CA VAL A 45 -5.81 3.77 -15.78
C VAL A 45 -7.24 4.26 -15.52
N PRO A 46 -7.53 5.54 -15.76
CA PRO A 46 -8.87 6.09 -15.56
C PRO A 46 -9.83 5.68 -16.68
N PHE A 47 -11.12 5.64 -16.36
CA PHE A 47 -12.22 5.44 -17.30
C PHE A 47 -13.51 6.12 -16.79
N ALA A 48 -14.59 6.07 -17.56
CA ALA A 48 -15.79 6.86 -17.30
C ALA A 48 -16.37 6.69 -15.89
N THR A 49 -16.40 5.46 -15.37
CA THR A 49 -17.04 5.12 -14.10
C THR A 49 -16.07 4.82 -12.96
N GLY A 50 -14.76 4.87 -13.20
CA GLY A 50 -13.75 4.52 -12.21
C GLY A 50 -12.30 4.65 -12.68
N SER A 51 -11.40 4.05 -11.93
CA SER A 51 -9.99 3.93 -12.28
C SER A 51 -9.45 2.58 -11.82
N VAL A 52 -8.51 2.02 -12.58
CA VAL A 52 -7.72 0.88 -12.14
C VAL A 52 -6.39 1.38 -11.64
N GLN A 53 -6.07 1.11 -10.38
CA GLN A 53 -4.80 1.46 -9.77
C GLN A 53 -3.88 0.25 -9.79
N LEU A 54 -2.66 0.43 -10.32
CA LEU A 54 -1.65 -0.60 -10.42
C LEU A 54 -0.49 -0.28 -9.49
N TYR A 55 -0.03 -1.31 -8.79
CA TYR A 55 1.07 -1.27 -7.85
C TYR A 55 2.09 -2.33 -8.22
N ARG A 56 3.37 -2.02 -8.01
CA ARG A 56 4.47 -2.96 -8.23
C ARG A 56 5.28 -3.13 -6.95
N SER A 57 5.58 -4.38 -6.65
CA SER A 57 6.52 -4.76 -5.58
C SER A 57 7.41 -5.88 -6.10
N GLY A 58 8.67 -5.56 -6.39
CA GLY A 58 9.60 -6.46 -7.07
C GLY A 58 9.04 -7.01 -8.40
N GLY A 59 8.96 -8.34 -8.50
CA GLY A 59 8.40 -9.05 -9.65
C GLY A 59 6.87 -9.19 -9.64
N TYR A 60 6.17 -8.63 -8.66
CA TYR A 60 4.72 -8.73 -8.53
C TYR A 60 4.02 -7.44 -8.97
N VAL A 61 2.88 -7.61 -9.64
CA VAL A 61 1.97 -6.52 -10.00
C VAL A 61 0.64 -6.78 -9.32
N CYS A 62 0.16 -5.80 -8.56
CA CYS A 62 -1.14 -5.80 -7.92
C CYS A 62 -2.04 -4.75 -8.57
N ALA A 63 -3.29 -5.10 -8.84
CA ALA A 63 -4.28 -4.18 -9.39
C ALA A 63 -5.57 -4.19 -8.58
N MET A 64 -6.21 -3.03 -8.51
CA MET A 64 -7.52 -2.82 -7.90
C MET A 64 -8.33 -1.83 -8.73
N THR A 65 -9.61 -2.11 -8.90
CA THR A 65 -10.54 -1.21 -9.58
C THR A 65 -11.32 -0.42 -8.55
N VAL A 66 -11.27 0.90 -8.63
CA VAL A 66 -11.96 1.83 -7.73
C VAL A 66 -13.01 2.62 -8.51
N PRO A 67 -14.27 2.70 -8.04
CA PRO A 67 -15.29 3.51 -8.66
C PRO A 67 -14.99 5.00 -8.50
N LYS A 68 -15.34 5.81 -9.50
CA LYS A 68 -15.16 7.28 -9.47
C LYS A 68 -16.02 7.93 -8.40
N LYS A 69 -17.24 7.43 -8.22
CA LYS A 69 -18.19 7.90 -7.20
C LYS A 69 -18.45 6.77 -6.23
N GLN A 70 -18.16 6.99 -4.95
CA GLN A 70 -18.51 6.07 -3.88
C GLN A 70 -20.04 6.08 -3.67
N GLN A 71 -20.61 4.91 -3.40
CA GLN A 71 -22.05 4.73 -3.17
C GLN A 71 -22.19 3.63 -2.13
N SER A 72 -23.24 3.68 -1.32
CA SER A 72 -23.52 2.67 -0.29
C SER A 72 -24.03 1.35 -0.87
N ARG A 73 -24.49 1.35 -2.14
CA ARG A 73 -25.02 0.14 -2.80
C ARG A 73 -23.91 -0.63 -3.51
N LYS A 74 -23.97 -1.96 -3.37
CA LYS A 74 -23.11 -2.88 -4.13
C LYS A 74 -23.40 -2.74 -5.63
N ARG A 75 -22.36 -2.59 -6.44
CA ARG A 75 -22.46 -2.53 -7.91
C ARG A 75 -21.48 -3.53 -8.54
N PRO A 76 -21.77 -4.03 -9.75
CA PRO A 76 -20.85 -4.94 -10.42
C PRO A 76 -19.53 -4.21 -10.67
N MET A 77 -18.43 -4.82 -10.22
CA MET A 77 -17.09 -4.37 -10.52
C MET A 77 -16.21 -5.59 -10.81
N SER A 78 -15.19 -5.38 -11.62
CA SER A 78 -14.18 -6.40 -11.87
C SER A 78 -12.80 -5.80 -12.00
N VAL A 79 -11.80 -6.63 -11.71
CA VAL A 79 -10.40 -6.38 -12.03
C VAL A 79 -9.82 -7.67 -12.59
N SER A 80 -9.04 -7.55 -13.66
CA SER A 80 -8.31 -8.67 -14.24
C SER A 80 -6.89 -8.26 -14.55
N VAL A 81 -5.97 -9.14 -14.19
CA VAL A 81 -4.54 -8.95 -14.36
C VAL A 81 -3.99 -10.17 -15.07
N GLN A 82 -3.34 -9.95 -16.21
CA GLN A 82 -2.73 -11.00 -17.01
C GLN A 82 -1.26 -10.67 -17.26
N ALA A 83 -0.34 -11.46 -16.72
CA ALA A 83 1.05 -11.42 -17.20
C ALA A 83 1.15 -12.13 -18.56
N ARG A 84 1.97 -11.60 -19.47
CA ARG A 84 2.14 -12.19 -20.81
C ARG A 84 2.63 -13.64 -20.67
N GLY A 85 1.98 -14.57 -21.37
CA GLY A 85 2.24 -16.01 -21.25
C GLY A 85 1.55 -16.72 -20.08
N ASN A 86 0.86 -15.99 -19.19
CA ASN A 86 0.09 -16.57 -18.09
C ASN A 86 -1.42 -16.45 -18.33
N ARG A 87 -2.19 -17.26 -17.60
CA ARG A 87 -3.65 -17.12 -17.52
C ARG A 87 -4.02 -15.83 -16.78
N PRO A 88 -5.10 -15.14 -17.20
CA PRO A 88 -5.59 -13.97 -16.50
C PRO A 88 -6.13 -14.36 -15.12
N VAL A 89 -5.73 -13.63 -14.09
CA VAL A 89 -6.37 -13.70 -12.77
C VAL A 89 -7.46 -12.63 -12.75
N VAL A 90 -8.67 -13.03 -12.38
CA VAL A 90 -9.87 -12.18 -12.43
C VAL A 90 -10.52 -12.20 -11.06
N ASP A 91 -10.84 -11.01 -10.54
CA ASP A 91 -11.79 -10.83 -9.45
C ASP A 91 -12.98 -10.05 -9.98
N ALA A 92 -14.18 -10.60 -9.84
CA ALA A 92 -15.42 -10.04 -10.36
C ALA A 92 -16.58 -10.34 -9.41
N GLY A 93 -17.38 -9.32 -9.13
CA GLY A 93 -18.45 -9.44 -8.16
C GLY A 93 -19.17 -8.12 -7.95
N ARG A 94 -20.02 -8.07 -6.91
CA ARG A 94 -20.72 -6.86 -6.53
C ARG A 94 -20.07 -6.24 -5.31
N PHE A 95 -19.40 -5.10 -5.49
CA PHE A 95 -18.62 -4.43 -4.46
C PHE A 95 -19.18 -3.04 -4.16
N VAL A 96 -18.89 -2.54 -2.96
CA VAL A 96 -19.25 -1.18 -2.52
C VAL A 96 -18.10 -0.22 -2.84
N HIS A 97 -16.88 -0.59 -2.42
CA HIS A 97 -15.72 0.30 -2.41
C HIS A 97 -14.73 0.06 -3.56
N HIS A 98 -14.41 -1.19 -3.88
CA HIS A 98 -13.45 -1.57 -4.93
C HIS A 98 -13.56 -3.06 -5.27
N ALA A 99 -13.06 -3.45 -6.45
CA ALA A 99 -12.76 -4.85 -6.79
C ALA A 99 -11.25 -5.09 -6.70
N GLY A 100 -10.84 -6.29 -6.30
CA GLY A 100 -9.47 -6.64 -5.94
C GLY A 100 -9.21 -6.53 -4.43
N PRO A 101 -7.95 -6.72 -4.00
CA PRO A 101 -6.72 -6.71 -4.78
C PRO A 101 -6.45 -8.02 -5.54
N VAL A 102 -6.00 -7.90 -6.80
CA VAL A 102 -5.49 -9.04 -7.57
C VAL A 102 -3.99 -8.86 -7.82
N THR A 103 -3.20 -9.79 -7.30
CA THR A 103 -1.75 -9.81 -7.44
C THR A 103 -1.30 -10.94 -8.35
N VAL A 104 -0.43 -10.64 -9.31
CA VAL A 104 0.19 -11.65 -10.18
C VAL A 104 1.71 -11.47 -10.21
N HIS A 105 2.43 -12.57 -10.37
CA HIS A 105 3.86 -12.52 -10.63
C HIS A 105 4.12 -12.23 -12.11
N ALA A 106 4.60 -11.02 -12.41
CA ALA A 106 4.91 -10.57 -13.77
C ALA A 106 6.40 -10.72 -14.11
N GLY A 107 7.31 -10.56 -13.15
CA GLY A 107 8.75 -10.51 -13.40
C GLY A 107 9.09 -9.33 -14.32
N HIS A 108 9.68 -9.65 -15.48
CA HIS A 108 10.00 -8.70 -16.57
C HIS A 108 8.99 -8.74 -17.72
N ARG A 109 7.85 -9.42 -17.53
CA ARG A 109 6.85 -9.60 -18.58
C ARG A 109 5.86 -8.45 -18.56
N CYS A 110 5.45 -8.02 -19.75
CA CYS A 110 4.34 -7.10 -19.90
C CYS A 110 3.06 -7.67 -19.26
N VAL A 111 2.25 -6.81 -18.66
CA VAL A 111 0.96 -7.16 -18.09
C VAL A 111 -0.17 -6.49 -18.84
N ARG A 112 -1.29 -7.19 -18.99
CA ARG A 112 -2.55 -6.65 -19.49
C ARG A 112 -3.52 -6.55 -18.33
N ILE A 113 -4.07 -5.35 -18.15
CA ILE A 113 -5.04 -5.07 -17.10
C ILE A 113 -6.39 -4.77 -17.73
N ARG A 114 -7.45 -5.31 -17.12
CA ARG A 114 -8.82 -4.91 -17.40
C ARG A 114 -9.51 -4.56 -16.10
N GLY A 115 -10.39 -3.56 -16.15
CA GLY A 115 -11.23 -3.20 -15.01
C GLY A 115 -12.61 -2.79 -15.47
N SER A 116 -13.61 -3.00 -14.63
CA SER A 116 -14.97 -2.55 -14.89
C SER A 116 -15.66 -2.08 -13.60
N VAL A 117 -16.54 -1.09 -13.75
CA VAL A 117 -17.43 -0.59 -12.70
C VAL A 117 -18.77 -0.23 -13.37
N GLY A 118 -19.83 -0.97 -13.05
CA GLY A 118 -21.13 -0.77 -13.68
C GLY A 118 -21.06 -0.98 -15.20
N SER A 119 -21.53 0.01 -15.95
CA SER A 119 -21.48 0.02 -17.43
C SER A 119 -20.12 0.45 -18.01
N GLY A 120 -19.22 1.00 -17.19
CA GLY A 120 -17.92 1.45 -17.67
C GLY A 120 -16.85 0.38 -17.52
N SER A 121 -15.97 0.27 -18.51
CA SER A 121 -14.86 -0.67 -18.51
C SER A 121 -13.62 -0.09 -19.18
N VAL A 122 -12.47 -0.70 -18.92
CA VAL A 122 -11.19 -0.33 -19.52
C VAL A 122 -10.30 -1.55 -19.74
N SER A 123 -9.47 -1.49 -20.78
CA SER A 123 -8.42 -2.46 -21.07
C SER A 123 -7.14 -1.69 -21.40
N SER A 124 -6.07 -1.90 -20.64
CA SER A 124 -4.82 -1.14 -20.78
C SER A 124 -3.98 -1.53 -22.00
N GLY A 125 -4.28 -2.65 -22.67
CA GLY A 125 -3.31 -3.32 -23.53
C GLY A 125 -2.15 -3.91 -22.72
N TRP A 126 -1.07 -4.29 -23.38
CA TRP A 126 0.15 -4.74 -22.70
C TRP A 126 0.96 -3.54 -22.23
N ILE A 127 1.18 -3.43 -20.92
CA ILE A 127 1.89 -2.34 -20.25
C ILE A 127 2.86 -2.91 -19.22
N LEU A 128 3.74 -2.06 -18.67
CA LEU A 128 4.77 -2.50 -17.71
C LEU A 128 5.68 -3.60 -18.28
N CYS A 129 5.97 -3.50 -19.58
CA CYS A 129 7.26 -3.90 -20.11
C CYS A 129 8.29 -2.87 -19.60
#